data_AF-A0A6H9J215-F1
#
_entry.id   AF-A0A6H9J215-F1
#
_cell.length_a   1.000
_cell.length_b   1.000
_cell.length_c   1.000
_cell.angle_alpha   90.00
_cell.angle_beta   90.00
_cell.angle_gamma   90.00
#
_symmetry.space_group_name_H-M   'P 1'
#
loop_
_entity.id
_entity.type
_entity.pdbx_description
1 polymer ?
#
loop_
_entity_poly.entity_id
_entity_poly.type
_entity_poly.pdbx_seq_one_letter_code
_entity_poly.pdbx_strand_id
1 'polypeptide(L)'
;MKKKPIPKTIGDNHVKSVQQALLKSLNSLSIDNYSQTTKETVTFIQGLYPNIDSVTSKFDDLHPDHTNDLTLYLKDGSITYINLFYIKKGGKIQPKNPGAKSFLTKYFLSEDMQNIFNKKLEKYYLEFLKELVEHNEGTHYITDKKVLKKLVEDYFPKFTNDINEYRRRFLFNLRETCFSLFQKFHSQANIGFSHAFNFFFMVDAVNIITRYGKEDDDVQVEEFCPPHPTFKDIELYKIGKDSVGIKFGEVALTLRFKFENSPTSSIKLATSYHEFPEEQDIKNINKKTINKMKKLLTKHEYIKTPNSSNAIGKCHEAFSYYYFLKKFPDIIQVDPAQCTDLMNAYYSAIEPKTLKKLFDSTSTIVQAITGKLNQKYTQYTVESIELIPDAYIGDRLDTGDLQLILKVNNNIIVENISLKALSKKTSKITTKNPGIGTILGPTYFNVGSMESIVSEVKSTFNTGSLNHRDSLEKLSYELGKQLEKANQEQLRTGTGNLLGKAMMAITIYSEGVSLCKEHSEIDSAIKVKINTPTTIQNTILWNNGQETISLRMKFSKGQHHGWSSVKLTSEYQLNIK
;
A
#
# COMPACT_ATOMS: atom_id res chain seq x y z
N MET A 1 -17.09 -29.81 -19.26
CA MET A 1 -16.43 -28.49 -19.23
C MET A 1 -15.07 -28.61 -19.91
N LYS A 2 -14.85 -27.98 -21.08
CA LYS A 2 -13.52 -27.97 -21.72
C LYS A 2 -12.54 -27.24 -20.77
N LYS A 3 -11.46 -27.91 -20.35
CA LYS A 3 -10.37 -27.28 -19.58
C LYS A 3 -9.89 -26.07 -20.38
N LYS A 4 -9.93 -24.87 -19.79
CA LYS A 4 -9.32 -23.68 -20.40
C LYS A 4 -7.83 -23.99 -20.64
N PRO A 5 -7.32 -23.86 -21.88
CA PRO A 5 -5.90 -24.06 -22.14
C PRO A 5 -5.06 -23.04 -21.36
N ILE A 6 -3.87 -23.47 -20.97
CA ILE A 6 -2.91 -22.66 -20.22
C ILE A 6 -2.40 -21.53 -21.15
N PRO A 7 -2.33 -20.27 -20.70
CA PRO A 7 -1.97 -19.13 -21.56
C PRO A 7 -0.65 -19.28 -22.36
N LYS A 8 0.38 -19.90 -21.76
CA LYS A 8 1.67 -20.18 -22.43
C LYS A 8 1.47 -21.00 -23.71
N THR A 9 0.58 -21.99 -23.67
CA THR A 9 0.32 -22.90 -24.80
C THR A 9 -0.36 -22.18 -25.97
N ILE A 10 -1.16 -21.14 -25.72
CA ILE A 10 -1.84 -20.37 -26.77
C ILE A 10 -0.83 -19.46 -27.49
N GLY A 11 0.00 -18.75 -26.73
CA GLY A 11 1.04 -17.89 -27.29
C GLY A 11 2.08 -18.69 -28.09
N ASP A 12 2.57 -19.79 -27.53
CA ASP A 12 3.55 -20.66 -28.20
C ASP A 12 3.00 -21.25 -29.52
N ASN A 13 1.71 -21.62 -29.55
CA ASN A 13 1.06 -22.07 -30.77
C ASN A 13 0.90 -20.94 -31.79
N HIS A 14 0.62 -19.71 -31.35
CA HIS A 14 0.54 -18.56 -32.25
C HIS A 14 1.89 -18.29 -32.92
N VAL A 15 2.99 -18.31 -32.16
CA VAL A 15 4.36 -18.15 -32.70
C VAL A 15 4.65 -19.19 -33.78
N LYS A 16 4.36 -20.47 -33.53
CA LYS A 16 4.54 -21.55 -34.51
C LYS A 16 3.69 -21.33 -35.77
N SER A 17 2.42 -20.96 -35.60
CA SER A 17 1.52 -20.70 -36.72
C SER A 17 2.00 -19.53 -37.58
N VAL A 18 2.46 -18.44 -36.96
CA VAL A 18 3.00 -17.26 -37.66
C VAL A 18 4.27 -17.64 -38.43
N GLN A 19 5.20 -18.38 -37.80
CA GLN A 19 6.42 -18.82 -38.48
C GLN A 19 6.13 -19.69 -39.70
N GLN A 20 5.26 -20.70 -39.58
CA GLN A 20 4.89 -21.58 -40.69
C GLN A 20 4.16 -20.84 -41.81
N ALA A 21 3.23 -19.95 -41.46
CA ALA A 21 2.51 -19.14 -42.43
C ALA A 21 3.45 -18.15 -43.15
N LEU A 22 4.40 -17.54 -42.43
CA LEU A 22 5.39 -16.66 -43.03
C LEU A 22 6.30 -17.43 -44.00
N LEU A 23 6.80 -18.62 -43.63
CA LEU A 23 7.56 -19.49 -44.55
C LEU A 23 6.78 -19.86 -45.81
N LYS A 24 5.48 -20.16 -45.68
CA LYS A 24 4.63 -20.44 -46.85
C LYS A 24 4.46 -19.21 -47.74
N SER A 25 4.17 -18.05 -47.12
CA SER A 25 3.99 -16.79 -47.83
C SER A 25 5.26 -16.40 -48.62
N LEU A 26 6.45 -16.56 -48.02
CA LEU A 26 7.74 -16.31 -48.67
C LEU A 26 7.97 -17.22 -49.90
N ASN A 27 7.43 -18.43 -49.88
CA ASN A 27 7.47 -19.37 -51.00
C ASN A 27 6.28 -19.23 -51.97
N SER A 28 5.51 -18.12 -51.89
CA SER A 28 4.31 -17.88 -52.70
C SER A 28 3.22 -18.95 -52.57
N LEU A 29 3.12 -19.60 -51.40
CA LEU A 29 2.08 -20.59 -51.09
C LEU A 29 0.93 -19.93 -50.32
N SER A 30 -0.32 -20.41 -50.53
CA SER A 30 -1.50 -19.90 -49.81
C SER A 30 -1.41 -20.17 -48.30
N ILE A 31 -1.87 -19.18 -47.54
CA ILE A 31 -2.01 -19.20 -46.07
C ILE A 31 -3.47 -19.12 -45.61
N ASP A 32 -4.43 -19.34 -46.52
CA ASP A 32 -5.88 -19.17 -46.24
C ASP A 32 -6.40 -20.11 -45.15
N ASN A 33 -5.71 -21.23 -44.95
CA ASN A 33 -6.05 -22.23 -43.95
C ASN A 33 -5.62 -21.87 -42.51
N TYR A 34 -4.90 -20.74 -42.32
CA TYR A 34 -4.54 -20.24 -41.00
C TYR A 34 -5.62 -19.30 -40.42
N SER A 35 -5.62 -19.16 -39.09
CA SER A 35 -6.54 -18.23 -38.41
C SER A 35 -6.35 -16.79 -38.88
N GLN A 36 -7.41 -15.97 -38.82
CA GLN A 36 -7.32 -14.56 -39.18
C GLN A 36 -6.22 -13.84 -38.39
N THR A 37 -6.11 -14.13 -37.09
CA THR A 37 -5.02 -13.61 -36.24
C THR A 37 -3.63 -13.91 -36.77
N THR A 38 -3.40 -15.11 -37.32
CA THR A 38 -2.12 -15.48 -37.91
C THR A 38 -1.89 -14.74 -39.22
N LYS A 39 -2.90 -14.72 -40.11
CA LYS A 39 -2.82 -14.06 -41.41
C LYS A 39 -2.53 -12.57 -41.28
N GLU A 40 -3.27 -11.85 -40.43
CA GLU A 40 -3.05 -10.42 -40.17
C GLU A 40 -1.65 -10.15 -39.61
N THR A 41 -1.15 -11.02 -38.72
CA THR A 41 0.20 -10.88 -38.14
C THR A 41 1.28 -11.07 -39.22
N VAL A 42 1.11 -12.04 -40.11
CA VAL A 42 2.02 -12.27 -41.25
C VAL A 42 1.99 -11.08 -42.21
N THR A 43 0.80 -10.61 -42.59
CA THR A 43 0.64 -9.43 -43.45
C THR A 43 1.33 -8.21 -42.85
N PHE A 44 1.16 -7.98 -41.54
CA PHE A 44 1.81 -6.87 -40.84
C PHE A 44 3.35 -7.00 -40.86
N ILE A 45 3.90 -8.18 -40.56
CA ILE A 45 5.34 -8.44 -40.60
C ILE A 45 5.91 -8.21 -42.00
N GLN A 46 5.25 -8.71 -43.05
CA GLN A 46 5.69 -8.51 -44.44
C GLN A 46 5.58 -7.05 -44.90
N GLY A 47 4.61 -6.31 -44.37
CA GLY A 47 4.51 -4.86 -44.58
C GLY A 47 5.67 -4.09 -43.95
N LEU A 48 6.09 -4.45 -42.74
CA LEU A 48 7.25 -3.85 -42.07
C LEU A 48 8.58 -4.26 -42.71
N TYR A 49 8.69 -5.52 -43.14
CA TYR A 49 9.91 -6.12 -43.69
C TYR A 49 9.62 -6.77 -45.05
N PRO A 50 9.65 -6.00 -46.15
CA PRO A 50 9.31 -6.53 -47.49
C PRO A 50 10.41 -7.42 -48.10
N ASN A 51 11.62 -7.40 -47.54
CA ASN A 51 12.82 -8.06 -48.06
C ASN A 51 13.27 -9.26 -47.20
N ILE A 52 12.34 -9.95 -46.53
CA ILE A 52 12.66 -11.17 -45.77
C ILE A 52 13.18 -12.25 -46.73
N ASP A 53 14.31 -12.87 -46.37
CA ASP A 53 14.89 -14.03 -47.04
C ASP A 53 14.44 -15.33 -46.36
N SER A 54 14.62 -15.43 -45.04
CA SER A 54 14.18 -16.57 -44.25
C SER A 54 13.78 -16.18 -42.82
N VAL A 55 13.11 -17.11 -42.12
CA VAL A 55 12.66 -16.93 -40.73
C VAL A 55 12.87 -18.19 -39.91
N THR A 56 13.35 -18.03 -38.67
CA THR A 56 13.38 -19.08 -37.65
C THR A 56 12.57 -18.66 -36.42
N SER A 57 12.20 -19.62 -35.58
CA SER A 57 11.49 -19.39 -34.32
C SER A 57 12.32 -19.80 -33.10
N LYS A 58 11.97 -19.31 -31.92
CA LYS A 58 12.57 -19.76 -30.65
C LYS A 58 12.53 -21.28 -30.44
N PHE A 59 11.58 -21.99 -31.05
CA PHE A 59 11.44 -23.43 -30.89
C PHE A 59 12.47 -24.23 -31.70
N ASP A 60 13.23 -23.56 -32.55
CA ASP A 60 14.35 -24.14 -33.28
C ASP A 60 15.66 -24.09 -32.45
N ASP A 61 15.66 -23.38 -31.31
CA ASP A 61 16.79 -23.27 -30.38
C ASP A 61 16.73 -24.34 -29.26
N LEU A 62 17.89 -24.68 -28.68
CA LEU A 62 18.02 -25.57 -27.51
C LEU A 62 17.38 -24.98 -26.24
N HIS A 63 17.30 -23.65 -26.16
CA HIS A 63 16.78 -22.90 -25.02
C HIS A 63 15.71 -21.86 -25.43
N PRO A 64 14.51 -22.30 -25.87
CA PRO A 64 13.47 -21.43 -26.41
C PRO A 64 13.01 -20.29 -25.49
N ASP A 65 13.09 -20.47 -24.16
CA ASP A 65 12.68 -19.46 -23.18
C ASP A 65 13.69 -18.28 -23.07
N HIS A 66 14.84 -18.36 -23.75
CA HIS A 66 15.91 -17.36 -23.74
C HIS A 66 16.05 -16.55 -25.03
N THR A 67 15.30 -16.89 -26.08
CA THR A 67 15.40 -16.27 -27.41
C THR A 67 14.12 -15.51 -27.76
N ASN A 68 14.20 -14.58 -28.71
CA ASN A 68 13.03 -13.90 -29.27
C ASN A 68 12.13 -14.89 -30.03
N ASP A 69 10.84 -14.59 -30.14
CA ASP A 69 9.86 -15.50 -30.73
C ASP A 69 10.17 -15.86 -32.18
N LEU A 70 10.57 -14.87 -32.99
CA LEU A 70 11.05 -15.04 -34.36
C LEU A 70 12.38 -14.31 -34.58
N THR A 71 13.19 -14.86 -35.49
CA THR A 71 14.37 -14.20 -36.06
C THR A 71 14.20 -14.13 -37.57
N LEU A 72 14.18 -12.92 -38.12
CA LEU A 72 14.12 -12.68 -39.56
C LEU A 72 15.54 -12.45 -40.10
N TYR A 73 15.86 -13.13 -41.19
CA TYR A 73 17.06 -12.89 -41.98
C TYR A 73 16.62 -12.15 -43.24
N LEU A 74 17.11 -10.93 -43.43
CA LEU A 74 16.75 -10.09 -44.57
C LEU A 74 17.74 -10.30 -45.72
N LYS A 75 17.30 -10.01 -46.96
CA LYS A 75 18.09 -10.20 -48.18
C LYS A 75 19.36 -9.35 -48.25
N ASP A 76 19.43 -8.28 -47.47
CA ASP A 76 20.63 -7.44 -47.34
C ASP A 76 21.65 -7.96 -46.32
N GLY A 77 21.37 -9.11 -45.69
CA GLY A 77 22.20 -9.74 -44.67
C GLY A 77 21.94 -9.25 -43.24
N SER A 78 21.02 -8.29 -43.04
CA SER A 78 20.64 -7.85 -41.70
C SER A 78 19.72 -8.86 -41.00
N ILE A 79 19.73 -8.81 -39.67
CA ILE A 79 18.96 -9.70 -38.80
C ILE A 79 18.03 -8.85 -37.93
N THR A 80 16.75 -9.22 -37.90
CA THR A 80 15.74 -8.57 -37.05
C THR A 80 15.13 -9.57 -36.09
N TYR A 81 15.09 -9.23 -34.81
CA TYR A 81 14.47 -10.03 -33.75
C TYR A 81 13.05 -9.55 -33.48
N ILE A 82 12.09 -10.47 -33.40
CA ILE A 82 10.67 -10.16 -33.16
C ILE A 82 10.15 -10.92 -31.94
N ASN A 83 9.46 -10.22 -31.05
CA ASN A 83 8.60 -10.79 -30.01
C ASN A 83 7.13 -10.69 -30.42
N LEU A 84 6.38 -11.77 -30.21
CA LEU A 84 4.97 -11.86 -30.58
C LEU A 84 4.08 -11.95 -29.34
N PHE A 85 3.18 -10.98 -29.18
CA PHE A 85 2.22 -10.96 -28.09
C PHE A 85 0.82 -11.29 -28.59
N TYR A 86 0.31 -12.45 -28.20
CA TYR A 86 -1.06 -12.85 -28.49
C TYR A 86 -2.01 -12.50 -27.34
N ILE A 87 -2.79 -11.43 -27.48
CA ILE A 87 -3.51 -10.81 -26.36
C ILE A 87 -5.00 -10.64 -26.71
N LYS A 88 -5.90 -10.93 -25.77
CA LYS A 88 -7.32 -10.61 -25.96
C LYS A 88 -7.54 -9.09 -25.93
N LYS A 89 -8.40 -8.51 -26.77
CA LYS A 89 -8.77 -7.08 -26.72
C LYS A 89 -9.15 -6.65 -25.30
N GLY A 90 -8.57 -5.53 -24.84
CA GLY A 90 -8.65 -5.03 -23.45
C GLY A 90 -7.67 -5.69 -22.45
N GLY A 91 -6.89 -6.68 -22.88
CA GLY A 91 -5.83 -7.31 -22.09
C GLY A 91 -4.55 -6.49 -22.04
N LYS A 92 -3.80 -6.65 -20.95
CA LYS A 92 -2.47 -6.03 -20.74
C LYS A 92 -1.36 -6.91 -21.32
N ILE A 93 -0.31 -6.28 -21.84
CA ILE A 93 0.92 -6.97 -22.26
C ILE A 93 1.67 -7.42 -21.01
N GLN A 94 2.20 -8.65 -21.02
CA GLN A 94 2.93 -9.25 -19.89
C GLN A 94 4.30 -9.73 -20.37
N PRO A 95 5.39 -8.99 -20.10
CA PRO A 95 6.73 -9.30 -20.61
C PRO A 95 7.37 -10.50 -19.90
N LYS A 96 7.89 -10.32 -18.68
CA LYS A 96 8.57 -11.34 -17.87
C LYS A 96 8.23 -11.14 -16.40
N ASN A 97 7.96 -12.22 -15.67
CA ASN A 97 7.64 -12.14 -14.24
C ASN A 97 8.91 -12.35 -13.39
N PRO A 98 9.52 -11.29 -12.82
CA PRO A 98 10.75 -11.44 -12.07
C PRO A 98 10.52 -11.97 -10.65
N GLY A 99 11.55 -12.59 -10.09
CA GLY A 99 11.57 -12.98 -8.68
C GLY A 99 11.81 -11.78 -7.78
N ALA A 100 11.04 -11.64 -6.70
CA ALA A 100 11.11 -10.47 -5.80
C ALA A 100 12.46 -10.30 -5.08
N LYS A 101 13.27 -11.37 -4.99
CA LYS A 101 14.57 -11.36 -4.30
C LYS A 101 15.74 -10.78 -5.09
N SER A 102 15.55 -10.47 -6.38
CA SER A 102 16.65 -10.03 -7.26
C SER A 102 16.28 -8.95 -8.28
N PHE A 103 15.01 -8.52 -8.35
CA PHE A 103 14.54 -7.65 -9.43
C PHE A 103 15.18 -6.25 -9.40
N LEU A 104 15.49 -5.71 -8.22
CA LEU A 104 16.10 -4.38 -8.09
C LEU A 104 17.55 -4.39 -8.56
N THR A 105 18.32 -5.42 -8.19
CA THR A 105 19.69 -5.59 -8.71
C THR A 105 19.69 -5.87 -10.21
N LYS A 106 18.84 -6.79 -10.67
CA LYS A 106 18.85 -7.25 -12.08
C LYS A 106 18.34 -6.20 -13.05
N TYR A 107 17.28 -5.47 -12.71
CA TYR A 107 16.59 -4.61 -13.67
C TYR A 107 16.76 -3.13 -13.36
N PHE A 108 16.98 -2.76 -12.10
CA PHE A 108 17.21 -1.38 -11.68
C PHE A 108 18.67 -1.11 -11.30
N LEU A 109 19.56 -2.09 -11.48
CA LEU A 109 21.00 -1.96 -11.22
C LEU A 109 21.35 -1.48 -9.81
N SER A 110 20.52 -1.83 -8.81
CA SER A 110 20.75 -1.42 -7.42
C SER A 110 20.79 -2.60 -6.45
N GLU A 111 21.99 -2.97 -6.04
CA GLU A 111 22.23 -3.98 -5.00
C GLU A 111 21.79 -3.49 -3.62
N ASP A 112 22.07 -2.22 -3.27
CA ASP A 112 21.69 -1.62 -2.00
C ASP A 112 20.18 -1.64 -1.78
N MET A 113 19.40 -1.21 -2.79
CA MET A 113 17.94 -1.29 -2.71
C MET A 113 17.46 -2.73 -2.56
N GLN A 114 18.08 -3.68 -3.27
CA GLN A 114 17.73 -5.10 -3.15
C GLN A 114 18.02 -5.65 -1.77
N ASN A 115 19.14 -5.26 -1.15
CA ASN A 115 19.51 -5.67 0.21
C ASN A 115 18.53 -5.12 1.24
N ILE A 116 18.17 -3.84 1.14
CA ILE A 116 17.15 -3.22 2.01
C ILE A 116 15.78 -3.91 1.83
N PHE A 117 15.38 -4.14 0.57
CA PHE A 117 14.12 -4.82 0.25
C PHE A 117 14.09 -6.24 0.80
N ASN A 118 15.15 -7.04 0.58
CA ASN A 118 15.24 -8.42 1.05
C ASN A 118 15.18 -8.52 2.57
N LYS A 119 15.85 -7.61 3.30
CA LYS A 119 15.77 -7.56 4.77
C LYS A 119 14.33 -7.33 5.25
N LYS A 120 13.59 -6.43 4.59
CA LYS A 120 12.18 -6.15 4.91
C LYS A 120 11.27 -7.31 4.52
N LEU A 121 11.46 -7.89 3.33
CA LEU A 121 10.69 -9.04 2.86
C LEU A 121 10.81 -10.22 3.81
N GLU A 122 12.03 -10.56 4.23
CA GLU A 122 12.25 -11.68 5.16
C GLU A 122 11.61 -11.43 6.52
N LYS A 123 11.69 -10.19 7.04
CA LYS A 123 10.98 -9.79 8.26
C LYS A 123 9.47 -9.99 8.13
N TYR A 124 8.85 -9.38 7.12
CA TYR A 124 7.40 -9.45 6.93
C TYR A 124 6.92 -10.87 6.65
N TYR A 125 7.73 -11.68 5.97
CA TYR A 125 7.36 -13.04 5.66
C TYR A 125 7.41 -13.94 6.89
N LEU A 126 8.39 -13.73 7.78
CA LEU A 126 8.44 -14.42 9.05
C LEU A 126 7.26 -14.03 9.95
N GLU A 127 6.92 -12.74 10.02
CA GLU A 127 5.73 -12.25 10.73
C GLU A 127 4.45 -12.88 10.18
N PHE A 128 4.28 -12.87 8.85
CA PHE A 128 3.15 -13.51 8.18
C PHE A 128 3.00 -15.00 8.54
N LEU A 129 4.09 -15.77 8.54
CA LEU A 129 4.03 -17.19 8.88
C LEU A 129 3.64 -17.42 10.35
N LYS A 130 4.18 -16.61 11.28
CA LYS A 130 3.81 -16.67 12.70
C LYS A 130 2.34 -16.38 12.90
N GLU A 131 1.84 -15.31 12.28
CA GLU A 131 0.43 -14.92 12.41
C GLU A 131 -0.53 -16.00 11.87
N LEU A 132 -0.14 -16.75 10.84
CA LEU A 132 -0.94 -17.89 10.35
C LEU A 132 -0.94 -19.07 11.32
N VAL A 133 0.19 -19.39 11.93
CA VAL A 133 0.25 -20.44 12.96
C VAL A 133 -0.55 -20.00 14.20
N GLU A 134 -0.40 -18.75 14.63
CA GLU A 134 -1.17 -18.17 15.73
C GLU A 134 -2.67 -18.12 15.46
N HIS A 135 -3.07 -17.89 14.20
CA HIS A 135 -4.48 -17.94 13.80
C HIS A 135 -5.07 -19.36 13.98
N ASN A 136 -4.26 -20.41 13.78
CA ASN A 136 -4.71 -21.80 13.89
C ASN A 136 -4.56 -22.37 15.31
N GLU A 137 -3.43 -22.12 15.98
CA GLU A 137 -3.06 -22.75 17.26
C GLU A 137 -3.18 -21.81 18.48
N GLY A 138 -3.34 -20.50 18.26
CA GLY A 138 -3.18 -19.50 19.30
C GLY A 138 -1.71 -19.14 19.56
N THR A 139 -1.43 -18.46 20.66
CA THR A 139 -0.09 -17.93 20.96
C THR A 139 0.97 -19.03 21.05
N HIS A 140 2.06 -18.87 20.28
CA HIS A 140 3.19 -19.80 20.28
C HIS A 140 4.53 -19.05 20.37
N TYR A 141 5.62 -19.77 20.66
CA TYR A 141 6.98 -19.20 20.75
C TYR A 141 7.92 -19.66 19.63
N ILE A 142 7.39 -20.34 18.60
CA ILE A 142 8.14 -20.80 17.44
C ILE A 142 8.69 -19.60 16.65
N THR A 143 10.01 -19.57 16.48
CA THR A 143 10.71 -18.52 15.73
C THR A 143 11.43 -19.04 14.49
N ASP A 144 11.69 -20.34 14.41
CA ASP A 144 12.36 -20.94 13.27
C ASP A 144 11.47 -20.94 12.03
N LYS A 145 11.97 -20.37 10.94
CA LYS A 145 11.24 -20.21 9.69
C LYS A 145 10.88 -21.55 9.05
N LYS A 146 11.76 -22.56 9.09
CA LYS A 146 11.50 -23.86 8.45
C LYS A 146 10.37 -24.58 9.17
N VAL A 147 10.37 -24.56 10.50
CA VAL A 147 9.28 -25.12 11.32
C VAL A 147 7.96 -24.42 11.02
N LEU A 148 7.95 -23.08 11.03
CA LEU A 148 6.74 -22.31 10.72
C LEU A 148 6.20 -22.62 9.32
N LYS A 149 7.06 -22.73 8.30
CA LYS A 149 6.63 -23.10 6.95
C LYS A 149 5.96 -24.48 6.91
N LYS A 150 6.55 -25.47 7.60
CA LYS A 150 5.98 -26.83 7.64
C LYS A 150 4.57 -26.81 8.24
N LEU A 151 4.40 -26.14 9.38
CA LEU A 151 3.10 -26.00 10.03
C LEU A 151 2.08 -25.28 9.12
N VAL A 152 2.49 -24.18 8.48
CA VAL A 152 1.60 -23.45 7.56
C VAL A 152 1.24 -24.27 6.32
N GLU A 153 2.16 -25.08 5.79
CA GLU A 153 1.86 -26.02 4.69
C GLU A 153 0.82 -27.06 5.08
N ASP A 154 0.93 -27.60 6.30
CA ASP A 154 0.00 -28.59 6.84
C ASP A 154 -1.39 -27.98 7.11
N TYR A 155 -1.44 -26.76 7.67
CA TYR A 155 -2.69 -26.07 8.03
C TYR A 155 -3.37 -25.39 6.84
N PHE A 156 -2.57 -24.76 5.97
CA PHE A 156 -3.03 -23.90 4.89
C PHE A 156 -2.28 -24.19 3.59
N PRO A 157 -2.51 -25.34 2.93
CA PRO A 157 -1.85 -25.68 1.67
C PRO A 157 -2.17 -24.69 0.53
N LYS A 158 -3.27 -23.93 0.65
CA LYS A 158 -3.69 -22.88 -0.28
C LYS A 158 -4.26 -21.68 0.48
N PHE A 159 -4.31 -20.52 -0.18
CA PHE A 159 -5.02 -19.37 0.35
C PHE A 159 -6.53 -19.62 0.41
N THR A 160 -7.11 -19.45 1.60
CA THR A 160 -8.56 -19.41 1.84
C THR A 160 -9.00 -17.97 2.11
N ASN A 161 -10.31 -17.74 2.23
CA ASN A 161 -10.82 -16.41 2.61
C ASN A 161 -10.34 -15.99 4.01
N ASP A 162 -10.26 -16.94 4.94
CA ASP A 162 -9.93 -16.70 6.35
C ASP A 162 -8.49 -16.18 6.53
N ILE A 163 -7.56 -16.67 5.69
CA ILE A 163 -6.15 -16.24 5.76
C ILE A 163 -5.78 -15.14 4.74
N ASN A 164 -6.74 -14.68 3.94
CA ASN A 164 -6.47 -13.74 2.86
C ASN A 164 -6.12 -12.33 3.37
N GLU A 165 -6.59 -11.96 4.56
CA GLU A 165 -6.24 -10.68 5.19
C GLU A 165 -4.73 -10.59 5.49
N TYR A 166 -4.14 -11.68 6.01
CA TYR A 166 -2.71 -11.79 6.28
C TYR A 166 -1.90 -11.68 4.98
N ARG A 167 -2.39 -12.34 3.91
CA ARG A 167 -1.79 -12.22 2.57
C ARG A 167 -1.81 -10.77 2.09
N ARG A 168 -2.96 -10.08 2.17
CA ARG A 168 -3.10 -8.69 1.72
C ARG A 168 -2.17 -7.76 2.51
N ARG A 169 -2.06 -7.97 3.82
CA ARG A 169 -1.13 -7.23 4.69
C ARG A 169 0.32 -7.40 4.28
N PHE A 170 0.73 -8.65 4.08
CA PHE A 170 2.08 -8.95 3.64
C PHE A 170 2.41 -8.26 2.30
N LEU A 171 1.52 -8.37 1.31
CA LEU A 171 1.72 -7.75 -0.01
C LEU A 171 1.70 -6.22 0.03
N PHE A 172 0.86 -5.62 0.87
CA PHE A 172 0.84 -4.18 1.11
C PHE A 172 2.17 -3.67 1.66
N ASN A 173 2.73 -4.35 2.66
CA ASN A 173 4.02 -3.97 3.23
C ASN A 173 5.18 -4.07 2.21
N LEU A 174 5.14 -5.05 1.31
CA LEU A 174 6.10 -5.14 0.21
C LEU A 174 5.94 -4.00 -0.80
N ARG A 175 4.69 -3.67 -1.17
CA ARG A 175 4.38 -2.53 -2.05
C ARG A 175 4.93 -1.22 -1.46
N GLU A 176 4.65 -0.95 -0.19
CA GLU A 176 5.11 0.27 0.49
C GLU A 176 6.64 0.36 0.57
N THR A 177 7.29 -0.76 0.89
CA THR A 177 8.76 -0.81 0.93
C THR A 177 9.35 -0.53 -0.44
N CYS A 178 8.81 -1.17 -1.49
CA CYS A 178 9.27 -0.98 -2.86
C CYS A 178 9.04 0.46 -3.34
N PHE A 179 7.87 1.03 -3.08
CA PHE A 179 7.55 2.40 -3.45
C PHE A 179 8.50 3.41 -2.79
N SER A 180 8.74 3.26 -1.47
CA SER A 180 9.66 4.15 -0.75
C SER A 180 11.11 4.04 -1.26
N LEU A 181 11.55 2.84 -1.63
CA LEU A 181 12.86 2.65 -2.25
C LEU A 181 12.93 3.34 -3.62
N PHE A 182 11.93 3.15 -4.48
CA PHE A 182 11.90 3.81 -5.78
C PHE A 182 11.79 5.33 -5.67
N GLN A 183 11.06 5.86 -4.69
CA GLN A 183 10.98 7.29 -4.43
C GLN A 183 12.38 7.88 -4.17
N LYS A 184 13.17 7.24 -3.30
CA LYS A 184 14.55 7.65 -3.03
C LYS A 184 15.44 7.52 -4.26
N PHE A 185 15.27 6.42 -5.00
CA PHE A 185 16.02 6.16 -6.22
C PHE A 185 15.72 7.18 -7.33
N HIS A 186 14.45 7.61 -7.42
CA HIS A 186 13.97 8.61 -8.37
C HIS A 186 14.53 10.00 -8.05
N SER A 187 14.58 10.40 -6.78
CA SER A 187 15.21 11.68 -6.39
C SER A 187 16.69 11.80 -6.75
N GLN A 188 17.35 10.69 -7.09
CA GLN A 188 18.77 10.64 -7.47
C GLN A 188 18.99 10.63 -8.99
N ALA A 189 17.93 10.74 -9.80
CA ALA A 189 18.02 10.68 -11.27
C ALA A 189 18.75 9.42 -11.79
N ASN A 190 18.54 8.27 -11.16
CA ASN A 190 19.36 7.09 -11.41
C ASN A 190 19.06 6.39 -12.75
N ILE A 191 20.13 6.02 -13.48
CA ILE A 191 20.09 5.32 -14.78
C ILE A 191 19.37 3.97 -14.74
N GLY A 192 19.22 3.37 -13.55
CA GLY A 192 18.54 2.09 -13.37
C GLY A 192 17.11 2.09 -13.89
N PHE A 193 16.43 3.24 -13.91
CA PHE A 193 15.11 3.35 -14.53
C PHE A 193 15.16 3.18 -16.06
N SER A 194 16.14 3.76 -16.73
CA SER A 194 16.33 3.59 -18.18
C SER A 194 16.70 2.15 -18.53
N HIS A 195 17.54 1.51 -17.70
CA HIS A 195 17.85 0.09 -17.86
C HIS A 195 16.59 -0.79 -17.67
N ALA A 196 15.79 -0.52 -16.63
CA ALA A 196 14.53 -1.22 -16.40
C ALA A 196 13.55 -1.01 -17.57
N PHE A 197 13.47 0.21 -18.11
CA PHE A 197 12.68 0.50 -19.31
C PHE A 197 13.13 -0.39 -20.46
N ASN A 198 14.42 -0.34 -20.84
CA ASN A 198 14.91 -1.13 -21.96
C ASN A 198 14.66 -2.62 -21.78
N PHE A 199 14.94 -3.15 -20.59
CA PHE A 199 14.80 -4.57 -20.31
C PHE A 199 13.36 -5.05 -20.30
N PHE A 200 12.49 -4.37 -19.55
CA PHE A 200 11.09 -4.81 -19.48
C PHE A 200 10.47 -4.62 -20.85
N PHE A 201 10.52 -3.42 -21.42
CA PHE A 201 9.85 -3.08 -22.67
C PHE A 201 10.46 -3.77 -23.90
N MET A 202 11.58 -4.50 -23.75
CA MET A 202 12.23 -5.27 -24.81
C MET A 202 12.47 -4.42 -26.06
N VAL A 203 12.95 -3.19 -25.85
CA VAL A 203 13.13 -2.18 -26.90
C VAL A 203 14.32 -2.49 -27.82
N ASP A 204 15.08 -3.54 -27.50
CA ASP A 204 16.14 -4.12 -28.32
C ASP A 204 15.60 -5.04 -29.44
N ALA A 205 14.29 -5.33 -29.43
CA ALA A 205 13.61 -6.13 -30.43
C ALA A 205 12.29 -5.49 -30.87
N VAL A 206 11.78 -5.93 -32.03
CA VAL A 206 10.47 -5.49 -32.52
C VAL A 206 9.39 -6.25 -31.76
N ASN A 207 8.49 -5.53 -31.12
CA ASN A 207 7.40 -6.14 -30.36
C ASN A 207 6.10 -6.00 -31.15
N ILE A 208 5.53 -7.11 -31.62
CA ILE A 208 4.28 -7.12 -32.38
C ILE A 208 3.17 -7.68 -31.51
N ILE A 209 2.07 -6.94 -31.41
CA ILE A 209 0.90 -7.32 -30.62
C ILE A 209 -0.24 -7.69 -31.55
N THR A 210 -0.72 -8.92 -31.42
CA THR A 210 -1.92 -9.42 -32.09
C THR A 210 -3.06 -9.47 -31.09
N ARG A 211 -3.98 -8.50 -31.21
CA ARG A 211 -5.17 -8.38 -30.37
C ARG A 211 -6.35 -9.10 -31.00
N TYR A 212 -6.97 -10.02 -30.25
CA TYR A 212 -8.13 -10.78 -30.72
C TYR A 212 -9.39 -10.52 -29.89
N GLY A 213 -10.52 -10.42 -30.59
CA GLY A 213 -11.84 -10.13 -30.05
C GLY A 213 -12.66 -11.35 -29.64
N LYS A 214 -13.99 -11.20 -29.72
CA LYS A 214 -14.94 -12.32 -29.57
C LYS A 214 -15.21 -13.02 -30.90
N GLU A 215 -15.27 -12.23 -31.97
CA GLU A 215 -15.48 -12.70 -33.34
C GLU A 215 -14.11 -12.95 -34.01
N ASP A 216 -14.09 -13.81 -35.02
CA ASP A 216 -12.85 -14.24 -35.69
C ASP A 216 -12.21 -13.13 -36.54
N ASP A 217 -12.99 -12.15 -37.01
CA ASP A 217 -12.55 -10.99 -37.79
C ASP A 217 -12.19 -9.78 -36.92
N ASP A 218 -12.49 -9.81 -35.62
CA ASP A 218 -12.18 -8.75 -34.66
C ASP A 218 -10.71 -8.79 -34.22
N VAL A 219 -9.81 -8.61 -35.19
CA VAL A 219 -8.35 -8.69 -35.04
C VAL A 219 -7.73 -7.32 -35.26
N GLN A 220 -6.73 -6.97 -34.44
CA GLN A 220 -5.89 -5.80 -34.63
C GLN A 220 -4.44 -6.21 -34.41
N VAL A 221 -3.55 -5.83 -35.32
CA VAL A 221 -2.10 -6.04 -35.20
C VAL A 221 -1.42 -4.68 -35.15
N GLU A 222 -0.54 -4.49 -34.18
CA GLU A 222 0.18 -3.24 -33.95
C GLU A 222 1.62 -3.51 -33.53
N GLU A 223 2.53 -2.59 -33.88
CA GLU A 223 3.87 -2.55 -33.32
C GLU A 223 3.86 -1.80 -32.00
N PHE A 224 4.47 -2.37 -30.98
CA PHE A 224 4.70 -1.73 -29.70
C PHE A 224 6.13 -1.18 -29.65
N CYS A 225 6.25 0.09 -30.01
CA CYS A 225 7.51 0.84 -30.03
C CYS A 225 7.37 2.08 -29.14
N PRO A 226 7.45 1.94 -27.80
CA PRO A 226 7.32 3.08 -26.90
C PRO A 226 8.50 4.04 -27.08
N PRO A 227 8.27 5.37 -27.08
CA PRO A 227 9.36 6.33 -27.17
C PRO A 227 10.28 6.20 -25.95
N HIS A 228 11.58 6.39 -26.15
CA HIS A 228 12.53 6.41 -25.04
C HIS A 228 12.20 7.56 -24.07
N PRO A 229 11.96 7.28 -22.78
CA PRO A 229 11.56 8.30 -21.82
C PRO A 229 12.75 9.17 -21.45
N THR A 230 12.52 10.47 -21.27
CA THR A 230 13.48 11.28 -20.51
C THR A 230 13.23 11.06 -19.01
N PHE A 231 14.25 11.32 -18.18
CA PHE A 231 14.09 11.13 -16.73
C PHE A 231 12.95 11.98 -16.14
N LYS A 232 12.68 13.15 -16.73
CA LYS A 232 11.60 14.05 -16.30
C LYS A 232 10.21 13.46 -16.51
N ASP A 233 10.10 12.50 -17.42
CA ASP A 233 8.84 11.82 -17.78
C ASP A 233 8.58 10.59 -16.91
N ILE A 234 9.46 10.32 -15.93
CA ILE A 234 9.34 9.19 -15.02
C ILE A 234 8.52 9.59 -13.81
N GLU A 235 7.39 8.92 -13.62
CA GLU A 235 6.49 9.15 -12.49
C GLU A 235 6.21 7.83 -11.76
N LEU A 236 6.21 7.86 -10.42
CA LEU A 236 5.87 6.68 -9.61
C LEU A 236 4.45 6.79 -9.08
N TYR A 237 3.73 5.68 -9.09
CA TYR A 237 2.38 5.61 -8.56
C TYR A 237 2.10 4.25 -7.90
N LYS A 238 0.98 4.16 -7.19
CA LYS A 238 0.51 2.94 -6.51
C LYS A 238 -0.79 2.48 -7.13
N ILE A 239 -1.01 1.16 -7.18
CA ILE A 239 -2.30 0.58 -7.59
C ILE A 239 -2.70 -0.52 -6.61
N GLY A 240 -3.96 -0.48 -6.15
CA GLY A 240 -4.52 -1.48 -5.26
C GLY A 240 -3.66 -1.64 -4.02
N LYS A 241 -3.54 -2.84 -3.45
CA LYS A 241 -2.74 -3.10 -2.24
C LYS A 241 -1.43 -3.86 -2.50
N ASP A 242 -1.10 -4.18 -3.74
CA ASP A 242 0.00 -5.10 -4.05
C ASP A 242 0.88 -4.64 -5.22
N SER A 243 0.65 -3.45 -5.79
CA SER A 243 1.30 -3.03 -7.03
C SER A 243 1.94 -1.65 -6.93
N VAL A 244 3.16 -1.54 -7.45
CA VAL A 244 3.85 -0.27 -7.70
C VAL A 244 3.91 -0.05 -9.20
N GLY A 245 3.70 1.18 -9.63
CA GLY A 245 3.73 1.59 -11.02
C GLY A 245 4.85 2.59 -11.30
N ILE A 246 5.43 2.49 -12.49
CA ILE A 246 6.41 3.43 -13.03
C ILE A 246 5.91 3.84 -14.41
N LYS A 247 5.63 5.12 -14.59
CA LYS A 247 5.29 5.72 -15.88
C LYS A 247 6.57 6.18 -16.54
N PHE A 248 6.66 5.97 -17.84
CA PHE A 248 7.78 6.32 -18.70
C PHE A 248 7.19 7.07 -19.91
N GLY A 249 6.89 8.36 -19.73
CA GLY A 249 6.13 9.12 -20.73
C GLY A 249 4.71 8.58 -20.88
N GLU A 250 4.42 8.01 -22.05
CA GLU A 250 3.07 7.54 -22.41
C GLU A 250 2.77 6.10 -21.96
N VAL A 251 3.81 5.33 -21.63
CA VAL A 251 3.66 3.93 -21.23
C VAL A 251 3.97 3.72 -19.76
N ALA A 252 3.38 2.70 -19.16
CA ALA A 252 3.61 2.42 -17.74
C ALA A 252 3.87 0.94 -17.44
N LEU A 253 4.91 0.70 -16.63
CA LEU A 253 5.25 -0.59 -16.07
C LEU A 253 4.59 -0.75 -14.70
N THR A 254 3.75 -1.77 -14.55
CA THR A 254 3.24 -2.20 -13.23
C THR A 254 4.05 -3.37 -12.72
N LEU A 255 4.44 -3.29 -11.45
CA LEU A 255 5.12 -4.32 -10.68
C LEU A 255 4.19 -4.81 -9.56
N ARG A 256 3.49 -5.93 -9.80
CA ARG A 256 2.52 -6.50 -8.85
C ARG A 256 3.11 -7.66 -8.04
N PHE A 257 3.25 -7.49 -6.72
CA PHE A 257 3.68 -8.54 -5.83
C PHE A 257 2.62 -9.64 -5.69
N LYS A 258 3.02 -10.90 -5.83
CA LYS A 258 2.16 -12.05 -5.60
C LYS A 258 2.94 -13.26 -5.09
N PHE A 259 2.26 -14.10 -4.33
CA PHE A 259 2.67 -15.48 -4.12
C PHE A 259 2.53 -16.27 -5.43
N GLU A 260 3.35 -17.29 -5.62
CA GLU A 260 3.23 -18.16 -6.80
C GLU A 260 1.95 -18.99 -6.77
N ASN A 261 1.71 -19.71 -5.67
CA ASN A 261 0.60 -20.66 -5.59
C ASN A 261 0.07 -20.90 -4.16
N SER A 262 0.89 -20.76 -3.11
CA SER A 262 0.52 -21.07 -1.72
C SER A 262 1.10 -20.08 -0.71
N PRO A 263 0.65 -20.10 0.57
CA PRO A 263 1.22 -19.27 1.64
C PRO A 263 2.73 -19.45 1.85
N THR A 264 3.27 -20.64 1.59
CA THR A 264 4.70 -20.92 1.77
C THR A 264 5.54 -20.75 0.51
N SER A 265 4.90 -20.42 -0.61
CA SER A 265 5.55 -20.25 -1.90
C SER A 265 6.40 -18.99 -1.99
N SER A 266 7.24 -18.92 -3.03
CA SER A 266 8.07 -17.75 -3.25
C SER A 266 7.24 -16.54 -3.70
N ILE A 267 7.80 -15.35 -3.52
CA ILE A 267 7.18 -14.10 -3.98
C ILE A 267 7.75 -13.74 -5.34
N LYS A 268 6.85 -13.52 -6.30
CA LYS A 268 7.16 -13.04 -7.65
C LYS A 268 6.46 -11.72 -7.92
N LEU A 269 6.97 -11.00 -8.91
CA LEU A 269 6.30 -9.84 -9.48
C LEU A 269 5.60 -10.28 -10.76
N ALA A 270 4.31 -9.95 -10.88
CA ALA A 270 3.62 -9.94 -12.16
C ALA A 270 3.83 -8.56 -12.78
N THR A 271 4.49 -8.53 -13.94
CA THR A 271 4.69 -7.30 -14.68
C THR A 271 3.61 -7.12 -15.72
N SER A 272 3.14 -5.90 -15.93
CA SER A 272 2.22 -5.62 -17.03
C SER A 272 2.40 -4.21 -17.56
N TYR A 273 2.10 -4.04 -18.84
CA TYR A 273 1.98 -2.72 -19.45
C TYR A 273 0.55 -2.27 -19.50
N HIS A 274 0.39 -0.97 -19.34
CA HIS A 274 -0.84 -0.29 -19.70
C HIS A 274 -0.52 1.13 -20.09
N GLU A 275 -1.34 1.65 -20.99
CA GLU A 275 -1.51 3.07 -21.18
C GLU A 275 -2.15 3.65 -19.93
N PHE A 276 -1.75 4.87 -19.60
CA PHE A 276 -2.34 5.56 -18.48
C PHE A 276 -3.76 6.01 -18.85
N PRO A 277 -4.73 5.94 -17.92
CA PRO A 277 -6.05 6.50 -18.18
C PRO A 277 -5.92 7.97 -18.56
N GLU A 278 -6.68 8.39 -19.56
CA GLU A 278 -6.78 9.81 -19.88
C GLU A 278 -7.33 10.57 -18.67
N GLU A 279 -7.04 11.87 -18.59
CA GLU A 279 -7.55 12.74 -17.52
C GLU A 279 -9.09 12.63 -17.38
N GLN A 280 -9.78 12.50 -18.52
CA GLN A 280 -11.22 12.32 -18.54
C GLN A 280 -11.69 11.00 -17.91
N ASP A 281 -10.91 9.92 -18.03
CA ASP A 281 -11.20 8.64 -17.37
C ASP A 281 -11.02 8.73 -15.86
N ILE A 282 -9.98 9.44 -15.40
CA ILE A 282 -9.78 9.70 -13.96
C ILE A 282 -10.96 10.48 -13.40
N LYS A 283 -11.38 11.58 -14.06
CA LYS A 283 -12.58 12.35 -13.71
C LYS A 283 -13.82 11.46 -13.64
N ASN A 284 -13.99 10.56 -14.60
CA ASN A 284 -15.12 9.63 -14.65
C ASN A 284 -15.11 8.62 -13.50
N ILE A 285 -13.95 8.07 -13.15
CA ILE A 285 -13.76 7.17 -12.01
C ILE A 285 -14.09 7.90 -10.70
N ASN A 286 -13.56 9.11 -10.52
CA ASN A 286 -13.83 9.96 -9.34
C ASN A 286 -15.33 10.29 -9.21
N LYS A 287 -15.98 10.65 -10.32
CA LYS A 287 -17.43 10.90 -10.37
C LYS A 287 -18.24 9.65 -10.00
N LYS A 288 -17.83 8.46 -10.44
CA LYS A 288 -18.46 7.18 -10.06
C LYS A 288 -18.37 6.95 -8.54
N THR A 289 -17.20 7.15 -7.93
CA THR A 289 -17.01 7.02 -6.48
C THR A 289 -17.88 8.03 -5.72
N ILE A 290 -17.87 9.31 -6.11
CA ILE A 290 -18.69 10.37 -5.52
C ILE A 290 -20.18 10.01 -5.57
N ASN A 291 -20.66 9.51 -6.71
CA ASN A 291 -22.07 9.14 -6.87
C ASN A 291 -22.45 7.91 -6.02
N LYS A 292 -21.55 6.91 -5.90
CA LYS A 292 -21.77 5.79 -4.98
C LYS A 292 -21.88 6.25 -3.54
N MET A 293 -20.95 7.10 -3.07
CA MET A 293 -21.00 7.66 -1.71
C MET A 293 -22.31 8.39 -1.42
N LYS A 294 -22.79 9.23 -2.35
CA LYS A 294 -24.09 9.90 -2.23
C LYS A 294 -25.26 8.90 -2.09
N LYS A 295 -25.25 7.84 -2.90
CA LYS A 295 -26.28 6.78 -2.82
C LYS A 295 -26.26 6.07 -1.46
N LEU A 296 -25.08 5.78 -0.92
CA LEU A 296 -24.95 5.16 0.40
C LEU A 296 -25.52 6.04 1.51
N LEU A 297 -25.23 7.34 1.46
CA LEU A 297 -25.79 8.32 2.42
C LEU A 297 -27.32 8.39 2.36
N THR A 298 -27.91 8.31 1.15
CA THR A 298 -29.38 8.31 1.00
C THR A 298 -30.03 7.00 1.44
N LYS A 299 -29.31 5.87 1.37
CA LYS A 299 -29.78 4.53 1.73
C LYS A 299 -29.30 4.12 3.13
N HIS A 300 -29.11 5.07 4.02
CA HIS A 300 -28.59 4.80 5.35
C HIS A 300 -29.59 4.04 6.21
N GLU A 301 -29.18 2.85 6.66
CA GLU A 301 -29.97 1.96 7.53
C GLU A 301 -29.30 1.85 8.90
N TYR A 302 -29.83 2.57 9.88
CA TYR A 302 -29.28 2.63 11.23
C TYR A 302 -29.72 1.42 12.08
N ILE A 303 -28.77 0.72 12.69
CA ILE A 303 -29.00 -0.49 13.51
C ILE A 303 -29.55 -0.17 14.92
N LYS A 304 -29.84 1.11 15.21
CA LYS A 304 -30.42 1.57 16.51
C LYS A 304 -29.57 1.21 17.73
N THR A 305 -28.25 1.37 17.62
CA THR A 305 -27.28 1.20 18.71
C THR A 305 -26.50 2.49 18.97
N PRO A 306 -26.04 2.76 20.21
CA PRO A 306 -25.25 3.95 20.49
C PRO A 306 -24.08 4.13 19.51
N ASN A 307 -23.83 5.37 19.09
CA ASN A 307 -22.81 5.67 18.11
C ASN A 307 -21.46 5.05 18.48
N SER A 308 -20.93 4.20 17.59
CA SER A 308 -19.60 3.64 17.77
C SER A 308 -18.53 4.69 17.45
N SER A 309 -17.63 4.97 18.41
CA SER A 309 -16.51 5.89 18.18
C SER A 309 -15.61 5.44 17.03
N ASN A 310 -15.46 4.12 16.84
CA ASN A 310 -14.70 3.57 15.71
C ASN A 310 -15.44 3.83 14.39
N ALA A 311 -16.77 3.63 14.36
CA ALA A 311 -17.56 3.93 13.18
C ALA A 311 -17.48 5.41 12.80
N ILE A 312 -17.56 6.33 13.77
CA ILE A 312 -17.36 7.77 13.54
C ILE A 312 -16.01 8.03 12.86
N GLY A 313 -14.93 7.43 13.37
CA GLY A 313 -13.59 7.56 12.75
C GLY A 313 -13.56 7.03 11.31
N LYS A 314 -14.06 5.82 11.07
CA LYS A 314 -14.05 5.21 9.73
C LYS A 314 -14.95 5.92 8.71
N CYS A 315 -16.09 6.44 9.14
CA CYS A 315 -16.91 7.31 8.29
C CYS A 315 -16.23 8.66 8.02
N HIS A 316 -15.53 9.24 9.00
CA HIS A 316 -14.74 10.48 8.81
C HIS A 316 -13.61 10.29 7.80
N GLU A 317 -12.90 9.16 7.83
CA GLU A 317 -11.91 8.76 6.83
C GLU A 317 -12.53 8.74 5.41
N ALA A 318 -13.64 8.02 5.24
CA ALA A 318 -14.34 7.92 3.96
C ALA A 318 -14.87 9.28 3.46
N PHE A 319 -15.40 10.12 4.36
CA PHE A 319 -15.87 11.47 4.00
C PHE A 319 -14.72 12.39 3.61
N SER A 320 -13.59 12.33 4.31
CA SER A 320 -12.41 13.10 3.96
C SER A 320 -11.94 12.76 2.55
N TYR A 321 -11.83 11.46 2.24
CA TYR A 321 -11.51 10.97 0.89
C TYR A 321 -12.50 11.49 -0.15
N TYR A 322 -13.81 11.37 0.11
CA TYR A 322 -14.86 11.88 -0.76
C TYR A 322 -14.73 13.38 -1.06
N TYR A 323 -14.44 14.21 -0.05
CA TYR A 323 -14.27 15.65 -0.26
C TYR A 323 -12.99 15.98 -1.02
N PHE A 324 -11.91 15.21 -0.87
CA PHE A 324 -10.73 15.33 -1.73
C PHE A 324 -11.08 15.08 -3.20
N LEU A 325 -11.82 14.00 -3.51
CA LEU A 325 -12.26 13.72 -4.89
C LEU A 325 -13.12 14.85 -5.48
N LYS A 326 -13.92 15.53 -4.65
CA LYS A 326 -14.71 16.69 -5.10
C LYS A 326 -13.85 17.91 -5.38
N LYS A 327 -12.79 18.13 -4.59
CA LYS A 327 -11.91 19.30 -4.72
C LYS A 327 -10.89 19.13 -5.84
N PHE A 328 -10.39 17.91 -6.02
CA PHE A 328 -9.38 17.54 -7.00
C PHE A 328 -9.98 16.48 -7.94
N PRO A 329 -10.67 16.89 -9.01
CA PRO A 329 -11.37 15.95 -9.90
C PRO A 329 -10.40 15.01 -10.65
N ASP A 330 -9.11 15.37 -10.72
CA ASP A 330 -8.07 14.68 -11.48
C ASP A 330 -7.15 13.84 -10.60
N ILE A 331 -7.43 13.79 -9.29
CA ILE A 331 -6.64 12.99 -8.35
C ILE A 331 -6.80 11.51 -8.63
N ILE A 332 -5.70 10.77 -8.60
CA ILE A 332 -5.73 9.33 -8.86
C ILE A 332 -6.09 8.59 -7.58
N GLN A 333 -7.13 7.78 -7.64
CA GLN A 333 -7.48 6.86 -6.54
C GLN A 333 -6.58 5.63 -6.61
N VAL A 334 -5.76 5.38 -5.58
CA VAL A 334 -4.95 4.16 -5.50
C VAL A 334 -5.83 2.90 -5.48
N ASP A 335 -6.98 2.98 -4.81
CA ASP A 335 -8.02 1.95 -4.81
C ASP A 335 -9.42 2.59 -4.85
N PRO A 336 -10.10 2.60 -6.01
CA PRO A 336 -11.41 3.25 -6.18
C PRO A 336 -12.56 2.64 -5.35
N ALA A 337 -12.42 1.39 -4.86
CA ALA A 337 -13.47 0.73 -4.08
C ALA A 337 -13.40 1.08 -2.59
N GLN A 338 -12.19 1.37 -2.10
CA GLN A 338 -11.89 1.43 -0.68
C GLN A 338 -12.73 2.46 0.09
N CYS A 339 -12.93 3.66 -0.47
CA CYS A 339 -13.75 4.71 0.14
C CYS A 339 -15.20 4.25 0.35
N THR A 340 -15.80 3.59 -0.65
CA THR A 340 -17.19 3.15 -0.58
C THR A 340 -17.37 1.91 0.29
N ASP A 341 -16.40 1.01 0.27
CA ASP A 341 -16.41 -0.21 1.09
C ASP A 341 -16.28 0.13 2.58
N LEU A 342 -15.39 1.09 2.91
CA LEU A 342 -15.24 1.58 4.28
C LEU A 342 -16.53 2.22 4.79
N MET A 343 -17.18 3.05 3.96
CA MET A 343 -18.46 3.65 4.32
C MET A 343 -19.53 2.58 4.57
N ASN A 344 -19.68 1.60 3.68
CA ASN A 344 -20.64 0.50 3.80
C ASN A 344 -20.46 -0.32 5.08
N ALA A 345 -19.22 -0.53 5.50
CA ALA A 345 -18.92 -1.37 6.67
C ALA A 345 -19.32 -0.72 8.00
N TYR A 346 -19.34 0.61 8.10
CA TYR A 346 -19.43 1.31 9.39
C TYR A 346 -20.62 2.27 9.54
N TYR A 347 -21.18 2.79 8.44
CA TYR A 347 -22.19 3.85 8.51
C TYR A 347 -23.45 3.48 9.30
N SER A 348 -23.89 2.22 9.24
CA SER A 348 -25.09 1.71 9.92
C SER A 348 -25.01 1.75 11.46
N ALA A 349 -23.81 1.91 12.01
CA ALA A 349 -23.56 2.05 13.45
C ALA A 349 -23.55 3.51 13.94
N ILE A 350 -24.01 4.45 13.11
CA ILE A 350 -24.09 5.87 13.43
C ILE A 350 -25.51 6.37 13.23
N GLU A 351 -26.06 7.05 14.22
CA GLU A 351 -27.37 7.69 14.14
C GLU A 351 -27.41 8.70 12.97
N PRO A 352 -28.50 8.77 12.17
CA PRO A 352 -28.60 9.64 11.00
C PRO A 352 -28.22 11.11 11.25
N LYS A 353 -28.64 11.68 12.39
CA LYS A 353 -28.32 13.07 12.75
C LYS A 353 -26.84 13.28 12.96
N THR A 354 -26.17 12.32 13.61
CA THR A 354 -24.73 12.35 13.84
C THR A 354 -23.97 12.15 12.55
N LEU A 355 -24.40 11.20 11.72
CA LEU A 355 -23.80 10.93 10.41
C LEU A 355 -23.87 12.16 9.49
N LYS A 356 -25.03 12.84 9.44
CA LYS A 356 -25.22 14.07 8.67
C LYS A 356 -24.28 15.19 9.15
N LYS A 357 -24.23 15.43 10.47
CA LYS A 357 -23.32 16.44 11.04
C LYS A 357 -21.86 16.15 10.72
N LEU A 358 -21.46 14.88 10.84
CA LEU A 358 -20.11 14.43 10.50
C LEU A 358 -19.81 14.70 9.02
N PHE A 359 -20.70 14.28 8.12
CA PHE A 359 -20.57 14.52 6.68
C PHE A 359 -20.42 16.01 6.36
N ASP A 360 -21.39 16.82 6.80
CA ASP A 360 -21.41 18.27 6.52
C ASP A 360 -20.14 18.96 7.04
N SER A 361 -19.71 18.63 8.27
CA SER A 361 -18.54 19.25 8.90
C SER A 361 -17.22 18.82 8.24
N THR A 362 -17.14 17.58 7.76
CA THR A 362 -15.94 17.07 7.09
C THR A 362 -15.65 17.80 5.78
N SER A 363 -16.62 18.54 5.21
CA SER A 363 -16.39 19.37 4.01
C SER A 363 -15.25 20.39 4.16
N THR A 364 -14.95 20.81 5.40
CA THR A 364 -13.90 21.79 5.71
C THR A 364 -12.49 21.17 5.80
N ILE A 365 -12.36 19.83 5.83
CA ILE A 365 -11.09 19.15 6.08
C ILE A 365 -10.07 19.38 4.96
N VAL A 366 -10.54 19.45 3.71
CA VAL A 366 -9.66 19.62 2.55
C VAL A 366 -9.00 21.00 2.58
N GLN A 367 -9.75 22.04 2.96
CA GLN A 367 -9.19 23.39 3.12
C GLN A 367 -8.16 23.43 4.25
N ALA A 368 -8.44 22.77 5.39
CA ALA A 368 -7.49 22.71 6.49
C ALA A 368 -6.18 22.02 6.09
N ILE A 369 -6.26 20.88 5.41
CA ILE A 369 -5.07 20.13 4.95
C ILE A 369 -4.30 20.91 3.89
N THR A 370 -4.98 21.40 2.85
CA THR A 370 -4.32 22.16 1.77
C THR A 370 -3.71 23.47 2.28
N GLY A 371 -4.36 24.15 3.24
CA GLY A 371 -3.79 25.31 3.92
C GLY A 371 -2.46 24.99 4.61
N LYS A 372 -2.35 23.82 5.27
CA LYS A 372 -1.10 23.38 5.89
C LYS A 372 -0.05 22.97 4.84
N LEU A 373 -0.45 22.29 3.78
CA LEU A 373 0.46 21.94 2.68
C LEU A 373 1.02 23.18 1.98
N ASN A 374 0.22 24.23 1.79
CA ASN A 374 0.68 25.50 1.22
C ASN A 374 1.70 26.24 2.11
N GLN A 375 1.69 25.99 3.42
CA GLN A 375 2.74 26.50 4.32
C GLN A 375 4.04 25.70 4.19
N LYS A 376 3.95 24.41 3.85
CA LYS A 376 5.08 23.49 3.78
C LYS A 376 5.76 23.49 2.41
N TYR A 377 4.97 23.66 1.34
CA TYR A 377 5.41 23.56 -0.04
C TYR A 377 4.95 24.80 -0.81
N THR A 378 5.91 25.49 -1.44
CA THR A 378 5.64 26.68 -2.26
C THR A 378 4.78 26.36 -3.47
N GLN A 379 5.06 25.24 -4.15
CA GLN A 379 4.30 24.73 -5.29
C GLN A 379 4.22 23.21 -5.21
N TYR A 380 3.01 22.67 -5.36
CA TYR A 380 2.79 21.22 -5.42
C TYR A 380 1.51 20.88 -6.17
N THR A 381 1.43 19.66 -6.67
CA THR A 381 0.20 19.01 -7.13
C THR A 381 -0.11 17.79 -6.27
N VAL A 382 -1.39 17.46 -6.11
CA VAL A 382 -1.83 16.24 -5.44
C VAL A 382 -2.08 15.19 -6.52
N GLU A 383 -1.16 14.25 -6.67
CA GLU A 383 -1.19 13.24 -7.73
C GLU A 383 -2.15 12.11 -7.40
N SER A 384 -2.11 11.62 -6.16
CA SER A 384 -2.95 10.48 -5.78
C SER A 384 -3.32 10.45 -4.30
N ILE A 385 -4.33 9.64 -3.99
CA ILE A 385 -4.93 9.51 -2.68
C ILE A 385 -5.23 8.05 -2.33
N GLU A 386 -4.89 7.68 -1.10
CA GLU A 386 -5.10 6.34 -0.54
C GLU A 386 -5.61 6.42 0.90
N LEU A 387 -6.59 5.59 1.25
CA LEU A 387 -6.88 5.29 2.66
C LEU A 387 -5.94 4.18 3.12
N ILE A 388 -5.33 4.33 4.30
CA ILE A 388 -4.47 3.31 4.90
C ILE A 388 -5.27 2.58 5.98
N PRO A 389 -5.61 1.29 5.79
CA PRO A 389 -6.28 0.51 6.82
C PRO A 389 -5.35 0.16 7.97
N ASP A 390 -5.87 0.25 9.20
CA ASP A 390 -5.16 -0.03 10.45
C ASP A 390 -4.47 -1.41 10.44
N ALA A 391 -5.15 -2.42 9.85
CA ALA A 391 -4.63 -3.78 9.77
C ALA A 391 -3.29 -3.86 9.02
N TYR A 392 -3.02 -2.94 8.10
CA TYR A 392 -1.89 -3.00 7.19
C TYR A 392 -0.68 -2.17 7.65
N ILE A 393 -0.76 -1.51 8.80
CA ILE A 393 0.34 -0.71 9.33
C ILE A 393 1.28 -1.60 10.16
N GLY A 394 2.43 -1.97 9.58
CA GLY A 394 3.49 -2.71 10.29
C GLY A 394 4.31 -1.86 11.28
N ASP A 395 4.35 -0.53 11.09
CA ASP A 395 4.98 0.41 12.04
C ASP A 395 3.92 1.05 12.93
N ARG A 396 3.83 0.62 14.20
CA ARG A 396 2.90 1.20 15.19
C ARG A 396 3.09 2.71 15.40
N LEU A 397 4.18 3.28 14.88
CA LEU A 397 4.42 4.71 14.93
C LEU A 397 3.75 5.51 13.82
N ASP A 398 3.46 4.87 12.69
CA ASP A 398 2.72 5.46 11.59
C ASP A 398 1.22 5.42 11.92
N THR A 399 0.60 6.59 11.94
CA THR A 399 -0.83 6.76 12.27
C THR A 399 -1.56 7.44 11.12
N GLY A 400 -0.99 7.43 9.92
CA GLY A 400 -1.65 7.95 8.73
C GLY A 400 -2.89 7.12 8.43
N ASP A 401 -4.05 7.74 8.47
CA ASP A 401 -5.34 7.16 8.06
C ASP A 401 -5.59 7.45 6.56
N LEU A 402 -5.05 8.57 6.08
CA LEU A 402 -5.06 9.02 4.70
C LEU A 402 -3.63 9.30 4.23
N GLN A 403 -3.31 8.94 3.00
CA GLN A 403 -2.05 9.26 2.36
C GLN A 403 -2.29 10.05 1.08
N LEU A 404 -1.52 11.13 0.92
CA LEU A 404 -1.45 11.90 -0.31
C LEU A 404 -0.06 11.71 -0.92
N ILE A 405 -0.01 11.41 -2.22
CA ILE A 405 1.22 11.49 -3.00
C ILE A 405 1.23 12.84 -3.70
N LEU A 406 2.26 13.64 -3.44
CA LEU A 406 2.44 14.98 -3.96
C LEU A 406 3.61 15.03 -4.93
N LYS A 407 3.50 15.86 -5.97
CA LYS A 407 4.64 16.27 -6.79
C LYS A 407 5.07 17.67 -6.34
N VAL A 408 6.25 17.77 -5.73
CA VAL A 408 6.82 19.01 -5.19
C VAL A 408 8.15 19.25 -5.90
N ASN A 409 8.25 20.29 -6.74
CA ASN A 409 9.46 20.59 -7.51
C ASN A 409 10.02 19.35 -8.25
N ASN A 410 9.14 18.60 -8.94
CA ASN A 410 9.42 17.31 -9.61
C ASN A 410 9.84 16.13 -8.70
N ASN A 411 9.90 16.32 -7.39
CA ASN A 411 10.09 15.22 -6.44
C ASN A 411 8.75 14.66 -5.99
N ILE A 412 8.71 13.35 -5.81
CA ILE A 412 7.55 12.66 -5.25
C ILE A 412 7.68 12.73 -3.73
N ILE A 413 6.66 13.26 -3.06
CA ILE A 413 6.58 13.34 -1.60
C ILE A 413 5.33 12.59 -1.15
N VAL A 414 5.45 11.85 -0.04
CA VAL A 414 4.34 11.11 0.55
C VAL A 414 3.97 11.78 1.87
N GLU A 415 2.74 12.28 1.96
CA GLU A 415 2.19 12.88 3.17
C GLU A 415 1.20 11.93 3.83
N ASN A 416 1.55 11.43 5.02
CA ASN A 416 0.65 10.65 5.86
C ASN A 416 -0.13 11.60 6.77
N ILE A 417 -1.45 11.43 6.80
CA ILE A 417 -2.38 12.30 7.52
C ILE A 417 -3.20 11.42 8.47
N SER A 418 -3.08 11.69 9.78
CA SER A 418 -3.98 11.12 10.77
C SER A 418 -5.26 11.96 10.84
N LEU A 419 -6.39 11.30 10.64
CA LEU A 419 -7.72 11.90 10.65
C LEU A 419 -8.36 11.68 12.02
N LYS A 420 -8.86 12.75 12.63
CA LYS A 420 -9.54 12.70 13.93
C LYS A 420 -10.89 13.41 13.84
N ALA A 421 -11.94 12.74 14.32
CA ALA A 421 -13.27 13.31 14.46
C ALA A 421 -13.59 13.52 15.94
N LEU A 422 -13.90 14.75 16.33
CA LEU A 422 -14.28 15.13 17.68
C LEU A 422 -15.68 15.73 17.69
N SER A 423 -16.47 15.37 18.71
CA SER A 423 -17.83 15.91 18.82
C SER A 423 -17.83 17.40 19.10
N LYS A 424 -16.97 17.88 20.00
CA LYS A 424 -16.84 19.28 20.44
C LYS A 424 -15.36 19.62 20.61
N LYS A 425 -15.02 20.91 20.67
CA LYS A 425 -13.68 21.34 21.01
C LYS A 425 -13.27 20.77 22.37
N THR A 426 -12.24 19.93 22.37
CA THR A 426 -11.60 19.40 23.59
C THR A 426 -10.21 19.97 23.71
N SER A 427 -9.74 20.14 24.95
CA SER A 427 -8.35 20.52 25.20
C SER A 427 -7.36 19.40 24.94
N LYS A 428 -7.82 18.14 24.72
CA LYS A 428 -6.97 16.97 24.54
C LYS A 428 -7.43 16.08 23.39
N ILE A 429 -6.47 15.47 22.68
CA ILE A 429 -6.67 14.46 21.64
C ILE A 429 -5.89 13.21 21.96
N THR A 430 -6.53 12.06 21.82
CA THR A 430 -5.81 10.78 21.85
C THR A 430 -4.92 10.64 20.61
N THR A 431 -3.60 10.57 20.82
CA THR A 431 -2.62 10.32 19.76
C THR A 431 -2.42 8.82 19.55
N LYS A 432 -2.22 8.06 20.64
CA LYS A 432 -1.92 6.62 20.62
C LYS A 432 -2.45 5.90 21.86
N ASN A 433 -2.53 4.58 21.77
CA ASN A 433 -2.87 3.72 22.90
C ASN A 433 -1.82 2.63 23.16
N PRO A 434 -0.59 2.98 23.57
CA PRO A 434 0.48 2.00 23.76
C PRO A 434 0.16 0.99 24.88
N GLY A 435 0.63 -0.24 24.74
CA GLY A 435 0.56 -1.24 25.81
C GLY A 435 1.58 -0.91 26.91
N ILE A 436 1.22 -1.15 28.18
CA ILE A 436 2.12 -0.87 29.31
C ILE A 436 3.43 -1.64 29.21
N GLY A 437 3.42 -2.90 28.74
CA GLY A 437 4.64 -3.70 28.58
C GLY A 437 5.59 -3.14 27.52
N THR A 438 5.07 -2.40 26.54
CA THR A 438 5.85 -1.92 25.39
C THR A 438 6.30 -0.47 25.50
N ILE A 439 5.70 0.33 26.39
CA ILE A 439 5.94 1.78 26.44
C ILE A 439 7.39 2.13 26.78
N LEU A 440 8.06 1.34 27.60
CA LEU A 440 9.46 1.60 27.96
C LEU A 440 10.45 0.99 26.96
N GLY A 441 9.97 0.16 26.03
CA GLY A 441 10.81 -0.56 25.08
C GLY A 441 11.30 0.29 23.90
N PRO A 442 12.06 -0.32 22.96
CA PRO A 442 12.74 0.38 21.87
C PRO A 442 11.83 1.18 20.93
N THR A 443 10.55 0.80 20.81
CA THR A 443 9.58 1.49 19.95
C THR A 443 9.24 2.90 20.45
N TYR A 444 9.37 3.15 21.75
CA TYR A 444 9.00 4.42 22.37
C TYR A 444 10.22 5.04 23.06
N PHE A 445 10.37 4.83 24.37
CA PHE A 445 11.39 5.52 25.17
C PHE A 445 12.75 4.81 25.20
N ASN A 446 12.79 3.49 24.96
CA ASN A 446 14.01 2.68 25.06
C ASN A 446 14.76 2.83 26.40
N VAL A 447 14.02 2.70 27.50
CA VAL A 447 14.51 2.85 28.89
C VAL A 447 14.34 1.60 29.74
N GLY A 448 13.65 0.56 29.23
CA GLY A 448 13.48 -0.71 29.93
C GLY A 448 12.19 -1.44 29.59
N SER A 449 11.61 -2.14 30.58
CA SER A 449 10.37 -2.91 30.44
C SER A 449 9.53 -2.79 31.71
N MET A 450 8.20 -2.85 31.54
CA MET A 450 7.23 -2.93 32.64
C MET A 450 6.74 -4.36 32.90
N GLU A 451 7.22 -5.35 32.15
CA GLU A 451 6.64 -6.71 32.15
C GLU A 451 6.69 -7.41 33.51
N SER A 452 7.81 -7.30 34.23
CA SER A 452 7.93 -7.86 35.59
C SER A 452 6.94 -7.23 36.56
N ILE A 453 6.87 -5.90 36.58
CA ILE A 453 5.96 -5.11 37.43
C ILE A 453 4.50 -5.43 37.11
N VAL A 454 4.16 -5.55 35.82
CA VAL A 454 2.81 -5.93 35.38
C VAL A 454 2.46 -7.34 35.82
N SER A 455 3.42 -8.27 35.78
CA SER A 455 3.22 -9.66 36.19
C SER A 455 3.00 -9.79 37.69
N GLU A 456 3.77 -9.04 38.48
CA GLU A 456 3.60 -8.90 39.93
C GLU A 456 2.21 -8.34 40.27
N VAL A 457 1.86 -7.17 39.71
CA VAL A 457 0.56 -6.51 39.97
C VAL A 457 -0.61 -7.42 39.54
N LYS A 458 -0.47 -8.14 38.43
CA LYS A 458 -1.46 -9.14 38.00
C LYS A 458 -1.61 -10.27 39.01
N SER A 459 -0.50 -10.80 39.53
CA SER A 459 -0.52 -11.86 40.54
C SER A 459 -1.25 -11.37 41.80
N THR A 460 -0.89 -10.19 42.30
CA THR A 460 -1.51 -9.58 43.49
C THR A 460 -2.99 -9.24 43.30
N PHE A 461 -3.38 -8.81 42.10
CA PHE A 461 -4.80 -8.62 41.75
C PHE A 461 -5.56 -9.94 41.79
N ASN A 462 -4.98 -11.01 41.21
CA ASN A 462 -5.62 -12.34 41.18
C ASN A 462 -5.76 -12.98 42.56
N THR A 463 -4.90 -12.63 43.52
CA THR A 463 -5.03 -13.06 44.93
C THR A 463 -5.99 -12.17 45.72
N GLY A 464 -6.66 -11.19 45.09
CA GLY A 464 -7.65 -10.31 45.71
C GLY A 464 -7.07 -9.16 46.54
N SER A 465 -5.74 -8.98 46.56
CA SER A 465 -5.07 -7.97 47.38
C SER A 465 -4.97 -6.59 46.72
N LEU A 466 -5.24 -6.49 45.42
CA LEU A 466 -5.41 -5.22 44.70
C LEU A 466 -6.73 -5.22 43.94
N ASN A 467 -7.43 -4.09 43.94
CA ASN A 467 -8.56 -3.88 43.03
C ASN A 467 -8.08 -3.25 41.70
N HIS A 468 -9.03 -3.00 40.78
CA HIS A 468 -8.76 -2.42 39.46
C HIS A 468 -8.05 -1.06 39.58
N ARG A 469 -8.53 -0.18 40.46
CA ARG A 469 -7.98 1.16 40.66
C ARG A 469 -6.57 1.09 41.23
N ASP A 470 -6.38 0.34 42.32
CA ASP A 470 -5.08 0.22 42.98
C ASP A 470 -4.01 -0.32 42.03
N SER A 471 -4.40 -1.27 41.17
CA SER A 471 -3.53 -1.82 40.12
C SER A 471 -3.08 -0.73 39.13
N LEU A 472 -4.00 0.12 38.66
CA LEU A 472 -3.66 1.21 37.74
C LEU A 472 -2.80 2.29 38.41
N GLU A 473 -3.06 2.61 39.68
CA GLU A 473 -2.29 3.60 40.44
C GLU A 473 -0.85 3.12 40.67
N LYS A 474 -0.68 1.85 41.05
CA LYS A 474 0.65 1.24 41.21
C LYS A 474 1.43 1.23 39.89
N LEU A 475 0.80 0.79 38.79
CA LEU A 475 1.43 0.78 37.47
C LEU A 475 1.74 2.19 36.95
N SER A 476 0.85 3.16 37.19
CA SER A 476 1.09 4.57 36.84
C SER A 476 2.30 5.13 37.56
N TYR A 477 2.39 4.91 38.87
CA TYR A 477 3.50 5.41 39.68
C TYR A 477 4.86 4.84 39.23
N GLU A 478 4.93 3.52 39.02
CA GLU A 478 6.17 2.88 38.57
C GLU A 478 6.56 3.33 37.16
N LEU A 479 5.60 3.49 36.24
CA LEU A 479 5.85 4.07 34.93
C LEU A 479 6.42 5.49 35.04
N GLY A 480 5.82 6.33 35.88
CA GLY A 480 6.24 7.70 36.11
C GLY A 480 7.70 7.78 36.60
N LYS A 481 8.08 6.92 37.56
CA LYS A 481 9.46 6.83 38.07
C LYS A 481 10.47 6.44 36.99
N GLN A 482 10.12 5.48 36.14
CA GLN A 482 11.02 5.05 35.06
C GLN A 482 11.22 6.17 34.02
N LEU A 483 10.13 6.88 33.67
CA LEU A 483 10.20 8.02 32.76
C LEU A 483 10.98 9.20 33.37
N GLU A 484 10.80 9.50 34.66
CA GLU A 484 11.53 10.59 35.33
C GLU A 484 13.05 10.34 35.37
N LYS A 485 13.47 9.08 35.46
CA LYS A 485 14.89 8.67 35.42
C LYS A 485 15.49 8.60 34.02
N ALA A 486 14.67 8.63 32.98
CA ALA A 486 15.13 8.55 31.61
C ALA A 486 15.95 9.80 31.26
N ASN A 487 16.99 9.63 30.44
CA ASN A 487 17.75 10.77 29.96
C ASN A 487 16.92 11.60 28.96
N GLN A 488 17.36 12.83 28.69
CA GLN A 488 16.60 13.74 27.82
C GLN A 488 16.48 13.26 26.37
N GLU A 489 17.48 12.53 25.85
CA GLU A 489 17.40 11.96 24.51
C GLU A 489 16.30 10.89 24.42
N GLN A 490 16.27 9.95 25.36
CA GLN A 490 15.23 8.93 25.48
C GLN A 490 13.83 9.53 25.63
N LEU A 491 13.71 10.58 26.47
CA LEU A 491 12.47 11.32 26.64
C LEU A 491 12.02 12.00 25.34
N ARG A 492 12.95 12.64 24.60
CA ARG A 492 12.63 13.29 23.32
C ARG A 492 12.17 12.29 22.29
N THR A 493 12.92 11.20 22.12
CA THR A 493 12.56 10.11 21.19
C THR A 493 11.21 9.50 21.56
N GLY A 494 10.98 9.16 22.83
CA GLY A 494 9.72 8.55 23.26
C GLY A 494 8.53 9.49 23.14
N THR A 495 8.69 10.77 23.45
CA THR A 495 7.65 11.80 23.29
C THR A 495 7.31 12.02 21.82
N GLY A 496 8.31 12.15 20.94
CA GLY A 496 8.10 12.22 19.50
C GLY A 496 7.39 10.97 18.95
N ASN A 497 7.79 9.78 19.40
CA ASN A 497 7.15 8.52 19.03
C ASN A 497 5.69 8.43 19.51
N LEU A 498 5.34 9.03 20.65
CA LEU A 498 3.95 9.11 21.15
C LEU A 498 3.06 10.05 20.34
N LEU A 499 3.62 11.16 19.84
CA LEU A 499 2.94 12.08 18.93
C LEU A 499 2.68 11.40 17.58
N GLY A 500 3.66 10.65 17.08
CA GLY A 500 3.62 10.01 15.77
C GLY A 500 4.22 10.90 14.69
N LYS A 501 4.30 10.35 13.48
CA LYS A 501 4.97 11.00 12.34
C LYS A 501 4.00 11.69 11.37
N ALA A 502 2.73 11.35 11.44
CA ALA A 502 1.72 11.85 10.51
C ALA A 502 1.27 13.27 10.89
N MET A 503 1.01 14.09 9.88
CA MET A 503 0.28 15.35 10.04
C MET A 503 -1.12 15.04 10.59
N MET A 504 -1.65 15.85 11.50
CA MET A 504 -2.93 15.59 12.15
C MET A 504 -4.00 16.56 11.65
N ALA A 505 -5.07 16.03 11.06
CA ALA A 505 -6.22 16.80 10.63
C ALA A 505 -7.46 16.41 11.46
N ILE A 506 -8.06 17.41 12.10
CA ILE A 506 -9.09 17.24 13.12
C ILE A 506 -10.35 17.94 12.65
N THR A 507 -11.48 17.22 12.61
CA THR A 507 -12.81 17.79 12.38
C THR A 507 -13.59 17.81 13.69
N ILE A 508 -14.06 19.00 14.09
CA ILE A 508 -14.93 19.20 15.24
C ILE A 508 -16.37 19.27 14.73
N TYR A 509 -17.06 18.13 14.67
CA TYR A 509 -18.27 17.98 13.87
C TYR A 509 -19.55 18.57 14.47
N SER A 510 -19.55 19.05 15.72
CA SER A 510 -20.67 19.88 16.22
C SER A 510 -20.51 21.35 15.90
N GLU A 511 -19.28 21.79 15.58
CA GLU A 511 -18.95 23.19 15.31
C GLU A 511 -18.76 23.45 13.80
N GLY A 512 -18.65 22.40 12.99
CA GLY A 512 -18.53 22.53 11.53
C GLY A 512 -17.15 22.99 11.07
N VAL A 513 -16.12 22.83 11.91
CA VAL A 513 -14.76 23.32 11.64
C VAL A 513 -13.76 22.17 11.58
N SER A 514 -12.73 22.35 10.76
CA SER A 514 -11.57 21.47 10.72
C SER A 514 -10.29 22.28 10.87
N LEU A 515 -9.28 21.68 11.50
CA LEU A 515 -7.95 22.25 11.67
C LEU A 515 -6.89 21.19 11.36
N CYS A 516 -5.76 21.64 10.84
CA CYS A 516 -4.64 20.76 10.49
C CYS A 516 -3.38 21.26 11.18
N LYS A 517 -2.63 20.35 11.79
CA LYS A 517 -1.39 20.68 12.50
C LYS A 517 -0.33 19.60 12.29
N GLU A 518 0.91 20.03 12.29
CA GLU A 518 2.04 19.14 12.52
C GLU A 518 2.42 19.22 14.00
N HIS A 519 3.06 18.18 14.50
CA HIS A 519 3.61 18.20 15.84
C HIS A 519 4.80 19.16 15.88
N SER A 520 4.86 20.03 16.88
CA SER A 520 5.97 20.94 17.08
C SER A 520 7.25 20.16 17.37
N GLU A 521 8.40 20.73 17.01
CA GLU A 521 9.68 20.18 17.42
C GLU A 521 9.83 20.22 18.94
N ILE A 522 10.52 19.23 19.49
CA ILE A 522 10.82 19.14 20.92
C ILE A 522 12.20 19.76 21.14
N ASP A 523 12.26 21.09 21.17
CA ASP A 523 13.50 21.88 21.22
C ASP A 523 14.01 22.15 22.64
N SER A 524 13.22 21.80 23.66
CA SER A 524 13.49 22.11 25.06
C SER A 524 13.62 20.87 25.94
N ALA A 525 13.94 21.08 27.21
CA ALA A 525 14.01 19.99 28.19
C ALA A 525 12.61 19.45 28.53
N ILE A 526 12.47 18.12 28.48
CA ILE A 526 11.25 17.43 28.86
C ILE A 526 11.21 17.24 30.37
N LYS A 527 10.07 17.57 30.98
CA LYS A 527 9.76 17.30 32.38
C LYS A 527 8.66 16.25 32.51
N VAL A 528 8.87 15.28 33.38
CA VAL A 528 7.87 14.26 33.72
C VAL A 528 7.21 14.66 35.04
N LYS A 529 5.88 14.73 35.05
CA LYS A 529 5.07 14.89 36.27
C LYS A 529 4.37 13.57 36.57
N ILE A 530 4.84 12.90 37.62
CA ILE A 530 4.28 11.64 38.07
C ILE A 530 2.88 11.87 38.64
N ASN A 531 1.95 10.95 38.38
CA ASN A 531 0.61 10.93 38.99
C ASN A 531 -0.15 12.29 38.87
N THR A 532 0.02 12.94 37.73
CA THR A 532 -0.56 14.25 37.41
C THR A 532 -1.37 14.17 36.10
N PRO A 533 -2.61 14.69 36.05
CA PRO A 533 -3.34 15.35 37.14
C PRO A 533 -4.02 14.37 38.12
N THR A 534 -3.96 13.06 37.86
CA THR A 534 -4.58 12.03 38.71
C THR A 534 -3.60 10.91 39.01
N THR A 535 -3.88 10.11 40.04
CA THR A 535 -3.06 8.97 40.49
C THR A 535 -2.80 7.91 39.43
N ILE A 536 -3.60 7.87 38.37
CA ILE A 536 -3.47 6.92 37.24
C ILE A 536 -2.91 7.55 35.97
N GLN A 537 -2.36 8.77 36.06
CA GLN A 537 -1.87 9.55 34.91
C GLN A 537 -0.47 10.06 35.15
N ASN A 538 0.41 9.96 34.16
CA ASN A 538 1.67 10.71 34.14
C ASN A 538 1.60 11.78 33.05
N THR A 539 2.16 12.96 33.28
CA THR A 539 2.18 14.04 32.28
C THR A 539 3.60 14.36 31.86
N ILE A 540 3.85 14.35 30.57
CA ILE A 540 5.10 14.77 29.95
C ILE A 540 4.91 16.20 29.43
N LEU A 541 5.84 17.10 29.76
CA LEU A 541 5.78 18.52 29.44
C LEU A 541 7.04 18.94 28.68
N TRP A 542 6.88 19.74 27.64
CA TRP A 542 7.98 20.40 26.94
C TRP A 542 7.57 21.80 26.48
N ASN A 543 8.49 22.49 25.82
CA ASN A 543 8.39 23.87 25.34
C ASN A 543 7.96 24.81 26.47
N ASN A 544 8.72 24.75 27.57
CA ASN A 544 8.45 25.48 28.81
C ASN A 544 7.06 25.19 29.43
N GLY A 545 6.52 23.99 29.20
CA GLY A 545 5.23 23.54 29.71
C GLY A 545 4.04 23.99 28.87
N GLN A 546 4.28 24.57 27.69
CA GLN A 546 3.21 24.93 26.76
C GLN A 546 2.62 23.70 26.07
N GLU A 547 3.40 22.64 25.88
CA GLU A 547 2.94 21.42 25.23
C GLU A 547 3.01 20.24 26.19
N THR A 548 1.96 19.40 26.18
CA THR A 548 1.77 18.34 27.17
C THR A 548 1.20 17.07 26.55
N ILE A 549 1.70 15.91 26.98
CA ILE A 549 1.08 14.60 26.74
C ILE A 549 0.74 13.98 28.09
N SER A 550 -0.52 13.66 28.30
CA SER A 550 -0.96 12.85 29.45
C SER A 550 -1.02 11.38 29.07
N LEU A 551 -0.36 10.53 29.84
CA LEU A 551 -0.33 9.08 29.74
C LEU A 551 -1.26 8.49 30.80
N ARG A 552 -2.51 8.19 30.42
CA ARG A 552 -3.53 7.63 31.34
C ARG A 552 -3.53 6.11 31.30
N MET A 553 -3.35 5.47 32.45
CA MET A 553 -3.54 4.02 32.63
C MET A 553 -5.01 3.63 32.50
N LYS A 554 -5.30 2.56 31.73
CA LYS A 554 -6.63 1.93 31.64
C LYS A 554 -6.53 0.43 31.39
N PHE A 555 -7.49 -0.31 31.92
CA PHE A 555 -7.74 -1.68 31.48
C PHE A 555 -8.43 -1.69 30.11
N SER A 556 -8.13 -2.71 29.30
CA SER A 556 -8.73 -2.91 27.98
C SER A 556 -10.20 -3.31 28.02
N LYS A 557 -10.64 -3.91 29.13
CA LYS A 557 -12.02 -4.33 29.39
C LYS A 557 -12.48 -3.83 30.76
N GLY A 558 -13.79 -3.74 30.95
CA GLY A 558 -14.40 -3.32 32.21
C GLY A 558 -14.12 -4.30 33.36
N GLN A 559 -14.32 -3.82 34.59
CA GLN A 559 -14.00 -4.54 35.83
C GLN A 559 -14.67 -5.93 35.96
N HIS A 560 -15.86 -6.12 35.38
CA HIS A 560 -16.58 -7.39 35.40
C HIS A 560 -15.86 -8.54 34.67
N HIS A 561 -14.85 -8.23 33.85
CA HIS A 561 -13.98 -9.22 33.21
C HIS A 561 -12.75 -9.59 34.05
N GLY A 562 -12.63 -9.08 35.29
CA GLY A 562 -11.44 -9.28 36.13
C GLY A 562 -10.20 -8.61 35.52
N TRP A 563 -9.08 -9.33 35.54
CA TRP A 563 -7.84 -8.84 34.94
C TRP A 563 -7.92 -8.87 33.41
N SER A 564 -7.71 -7.71 32.77
CA SER A 564 -7.54 -7.62 31.32
C SER A 564 -6.21 -6.93 30.99
N SER A 565 -5.83 -6.90 29.70
CA SER A 565 -4.60 -6.20 29.30
C SER A 565 -4.66 -4.72 29.71
N VAL A 566 -3.56 -4.19 30.24
CA VAL A 566 -3.45 -2.78 30.62
C VAL A 566 -2.81 -1.99 29.47
N LYS A 567 -3.40 -0.85 29.14
CA LYS A 567 -2.96 0.05 28.08
C LYS A 567 -2.91 1.49 28.60
N LEU A 568 -2.19 2.32 27.87
CA LEU A 568 -2.17 3.75 28.03
C LEU A 568 -3.15 4.40 27.06
N THR A 569 -3.76 5.51 27.45
CA THR A 569 -4.26 6.52 26.52
C THR A 569 -3.26 7.67 26.52
N SER A 570 -2.62 7.93 25.38
CA SER A 570 -1.74 9.08 25.19
C SER A 570 -2.57 10.26 24.69
N GLU A 571 -2.72 11.29 25.51
CA GLU A 571 -3.57 12.45 25.24
C GLU A 571 -2.72 13.70 25.07
N TYR A 572 -2.59 14.19 23.84
CA TYR A 572 -1.88 15.43 23.52
C TYR A 572 -2.79 16.64 23.73
N GLN A 573 -2.31 17.64 24.47
CA GLN A 573 -3.03 18.89 24.67
C GLN A 573 -3.03 19.75 23.40
N LEU A 574 -4.22 20.11 22.96
CA LEU A 574 -4.47 21.01 21.85
C LEU A 574 -4.46 22.47 22.34
N ASN A 575 -3.40 23.21 22.02
CA ASN A 575 -3.44 24.67 22.12
C ASN A 575 -4.12 25.24 20.89
N ILE A 576 -5.45 25.09 20.80
CA ILE A 576 -6.25 25.79 19.78
C ILE A 576 -6.60 27.16 20.35
N LYS A 577 -5.73 28.14 20.11
CA LYS A 577 -6.06 29.55 20.31
C LYS A 577 -7.26 29.93 19.46
#